data_AF-D8S9Q4-F1
#
_entry.id   AF-D8S9Q4-F1
#
_cell.length_a   1.000
_cell.length_b   1.000
_cell.length_c   1.000
_cell.angle_alpha   90.00
_cell.angle_beta   90.00
_cell.angle_gamma   90.00
#
_symmetry.space_group_name_H-M   'P 1'
#
loop_
_entity.id
_entity.type
_entity.pdbx_description
1 polymer ?
#
loop_
_entity_poly.entity_id
_entity_poly.type
_entity_poly.pdbx_seq_one_letter_code
_entity_poly.pdbx_strand_id
1 'polypeptide(L)'
;GAQVPLCQAEGCKADLSGAKHYHRRHKVCELHSKAATVTANGQTQRFCQQCSRFHPLSEFDEGKRSCRKRLADHNRRRRKPQPVVSSAAVPKEEEG
;
A
#
# COMPACT_ATOMS: atom_id res chain seq x y z
N GLY A 1 6.27 15.97 -28.12
CA GLY A 1 7.48 15.82 -27.27
C GLY A 1 7.15 14.92 -26.11
N ALA A 2 7.97 13.90 -25.84
CA ALA A 2 7.74 13.00 -24.70
C ALA A 2 7.90 13.79 -23.40
N GLN A 3 6.86 13.87 -22.58
CA GLN A 3 6.97 14.47 -21.24
C GLN A 3 7.85 13.55 -20.38
N VAL A 4 8.97 14.08 -19.90
CA VAL A 4 9.87 13.38 -19.00
C VAL A 4 9.09 13.07 -17.70
N PRO A 5 8.99 11.80 -17.28
CA PRO A 5 8.31 11.46 -16.04
C PRO A 5 9.15 11.98 -14.87
N LEU A 6 8.61 12.91 -14.09
CA LEU A 6 9.25 13.48 -12.91
C LEU A 6 8.53 13.00 -11.64
N CYS A 7 9.25 13.03 -10.51
CA CYS A 7 8.63 12.79 -9.21
C CYS A 7 7.58 13.86 -8.91
N GLN A 8 6.42 13.45 -8.41
CA GLN A 8 5.32 14.37 -8.05
C GLN A 8 5.53 15.09 -6.70
N ALA A 9 6.66 14.85 -6.04
CA ALA A 9 6.97 15.48 -4.77
C ALA A 9 7.37 16.93 -5.01
N GLU A 10 6.88 17.83 -4.16
CA GLU A 10 7.17 19.25 -4.23
C GLU A 10 8.67 19.50 -4.02
N GLY A 11 9.24 20.35 -4.88
CA GLY A 11 10.69 20.59 -4.90
C GLY A 11 11.52 19.43 -5.47
N CYS A 12 10.93 18.27 -5.77
CA CYS A 12 11.65 17.14 -6.34
C CYS A 12 11.64 17.19 -7.86
N LYS A 13 12.81 17.38 -8.47
CA LYS A 13 13.00 17.32 -9.93
C LYS A 13 13.67 16.03 -10.39
N ALA A 14 13.53 14.96 -9.61
CA ALA A 14 14.13 13.67 -9.93
C ALA A 14 13.57 13.15 -11.25
N ASP A 15 14.46 12.94 -12.22
CA ASP A 15 14.14 12.32 -13.50
C ASP A 15 13.88 10.82 -13.30
N LEU A 16 12.70 10.37 -13.74
CA LEU A 16 12.30 8.98 -13.70
C LEU A 16 12.51 8.28 -15.05
N SER A 17 13.00 8.95 -16.10
CA SER A 17 13.23 8.37 -17.43
C SER A 17 14.03 7.06 -17.37
N GLY A 18 15.11 7.05 -16.59
CA GLY A 18 15.95 5.88 -16.29
C GLY A 18 15.54 5.08 -15.05
N ALA A 19 14.48 5.46 -14.35
CA ALA A 19 14.03 4.74 -13.16
C ALA A 19 13.26 3.46 -13.52
N LYS A 20 13.18 2.53 -12.56
CA LYS A 20 12.41 1.29 -12.69
C LYS A 20 10.95 1.59 -13.10
N HIS A 21 10.35 0.70 -13.87
CA HIS A 21 8.99 0.85 -14.39
C HIS A 21 7.95 1.22 -13.30
N TYR A 22 8.07 0.64 -12.10
CA TYR A 22 7.23 0.98 -10.95
C TYR A 22 7.29 2.49 -10.60
N HIS A 23 8.49 3.04 -10.43
CA HIS A 23 8.72 4.44 -10.10
C HIS A 23 8.17 5.38 -11.18
N ARG A 24 8.40 5.05 -12.46
CA ARG A 24 7.86 5.78 -13.62
C ARG A 24 6.34 5.79 -13.66
N ARG A 25 5.72 4.62 -13.52
CA ARG A 25 4.26 4.45 -13.56
C ARG A 25 3.57 5.24 -12.46
N HIS A 26 4.17 5.25 -11.27
CA HIS A 26 3.61 5.93 -10.10
C HIS A 26 4.14 7.36 -9.89
N LYS A 27 4.98 7.86 -10.81
CA LYS A 27 5.60 9.20 -10.75
C LYS A 27 6.21 9.50 -9.39
N VAL A 28 7.01 8.57 -8.88
CA VAL A 28 7.65 8.64 -7.56
C VAL A 28 9.08 8.13 -7.66
N CYS A 29 10.05 8.86 -7.09
CA CYS A 29 11.44 8.40 -7.04
C CYS A 29 11.64 7.40 -5.89
N GLU A 30 12.77 6.67 -5.93
CA GLU A 30 13.06 5.66 -4.91
C GLU A 30 13.09 6.24 -3.49
N LEU A 31 13.64 7.46 -3.34
CA LEU A 31 13.70 8.17 -2.07
C LEU A 31 12.29 8.47 -1.52
N HIS A 32 11.42 9.09 -2.33
CA HIS A 32 10.06 9.45 -1.90
C HIS A 32 9.12 8.25 -1.77
N SER A 33 9.42 7.12 -2.42
CA SER A 33 8.68 5.87 -2.19
C SER A 33 8.90 5.29 -0.79
N LYS A 34 10.04 5.62 -0.17
CA LYS A 34 10.46 5.16 1.16
C LYS A 34 10.37 6.26 2.23
N ALA A 35 10.24 7.51 1.81
CA ALA A 35 10.20 8.67 2.69
C ALA A 35 9.03 8.61 3.67
N ALA A 36 9.31 9.01 4.91
CA ALA A 36 8.30 9.08 5.95
C ALA A 36 7.30 10.21 5.73
N THR A 37 7.74 11.32 5.14
CA THR A 37 6.94 12.52 4.90
C THR A 37 7.42 13.17 3.61
N VAL A 38 6.49 13.62 2.77
CA VAL A 38 6.75 14.29 1.50
C VAL A 38 5.74 15.42 1.36
N THR A 39 6.18 16.60 0.94
CA THR A 39 5.23 17.66 0.55
C THR A 39 4.86 17.43 -0.92
N ALA A 40 3.58 17.39 -1.26
CA ALA A 40 3.11 17.32 -2.64
C ALA A 40 1.78 18.08 -2.76
N ASN A 41 1.67 18.95 -3.76
CA ASN A 41 0.53 19.86 -3.93
C ASN A 41 0.24 20.72 -2.67
N GLY A 42 1.27 21.20 -1.98
CA GLY A 42 1.10 22.02 -0.77
C GLY A 42 0.61 21.27 0.47
N GLN A 43 0.52 19.94 0.43
CA GLN A 43 0.11 19.12 1.58
C GLN A 43 1.19 18.12 1.96
N THR A 44 1.28 17.81 3.26
CA THR A 44 2.14 16.74 3.76
C THR A 44 1.48 15.38 3.50
N GLN A 45 2.14 14.59 2.65
CA GLN A 45 1.70 13.30 2.17
C GLN A 45 2.74 12.22 2.44
N ARG A 46 2.33 10.96 2.34
CA ARG A 46 3.20 9.78 2.37
C ARG A 46 2.76 8.81 1.27
N PHE A 47 3.72 8.09 0.70
CA PHE A 47 3.45 7.06 -0.30
C PHE A 47 2.95 5.77 0.37
N CYS A 48 1.75 5.33 0.02
CA CYS A 48 1.18 4.08 0.52
C CYS A 48 1.62 2.90 -0.36
N GLN A 49 2.34 1.94 0.20
CA GLN A 49 2.84 0.78 -0.58
C GLN A 49 1.71 -0.09 -1.14
N GLN A 50 0.61 -0.23 -0.40
CA GLN A 50 -0.53 -1.05 -0.83
C GLN A 50 -1.38 -0.37 -1.91
N CYS A 51 -1.46 0.97 -1.89
CA CYS A 51 -2.22 1.72 -2.89
C CYS A 51 -1.36 2.17 -4.07
N SER A 52 -0.03 2.18 -3.91
CA SER A 52 0.93 2.78 -4.84
C SER A 52 0.56 4.22 -5.23
N ARG A 53 0.10 5.01 -4.26
CA ARG A 53 -0.30 6.43 -4.38
C ARG A 53 0.07 7.22 -3.13
N PHE A 54 0.22 8.53 -3.30
CA PHE A 54 0.35 9.45 -2.18
C PHE A 54 -1.00 9.67 -1.51
N HIS A 55 -1.00 9.61 -0.18
CA HIS A 55 -2.12 9.98 0.67
C HIS A 55 -1.64 11.02 1.68
N PRO A 56 -2.52 11.92 2.16
CA PRO A 56 -2.16 12.85 3.23
C PRO A 56 -1.71 12.09 4.48
N LEU A 57 -0.79 12.65 5.26
CA LEU A 57 -0.30 12.00 6.48
C LEU A 57 -1.42 11.64 7.46
N SER A 58 -2.51 12.42 7.49
CA SER A 58 -3.71 12.17 8.29
C SER A 58 -4.41 10.84 8.00
N GLU A 59 -4.15 10.23 6.83
CA GLU A 59 -4.65 8.90 6.43
C GLU A 59 -3.73 7.75 6.87
N PHE A 60 -2.61 8.04 7.55
CA PHE A 60 -1.68 7.04 8.05
C PHE A 60 -1.69 7.00 9.58
N ASP A 61 -1.36 5.84 10.13
CA ASP A 61 -0.99 5.71 11.55
C ASP A 61 0.53 5.83 11.69
N GLU A 62 0.97 6.57 12.70
CA GLU A 62 2.39 6.75 13.02
C GLU A 62 3.05 5.38 13.27
N GLY A 63 3.89 4.95 12.33
CA GLY A 63 4.56 3.64 12.35
C GLY A 63 4.11 2.66 11.26
N LYS A 64 3.05 2.95 10.48
CA LYS A 64 2.62 2.10 9.35
C LYS A 64 2.90 2.78 8.00
N ARG A 65 3.24 1.96 7.00
CA ARG A 65 3.51 2.40 5.60
C ARG A 65 2.31 2.23 4.66
N SER A 66 1.18 1.81 5.21
CA SER A 66 -0.10 1.66 4.51
C SER A 66 -1.12 2.60 5.13
N CYS A 67 -2.01 3.16 4.31
CA CYS A 67 -3.10 4.00 4.82
C CYS A 67 -4.08 3.21 5.69
N ARG A 68 -4.74 3.91 6.63
CA ARG A 68 -5.72 3.40 7.60
C ARG A 68 -6.78 2.52 6.93
N LYS A 69 -7.31 2.98 5.78
CA LYS A 69 -8.35 2.26 5.03
C LYS A 69 -7.92 0.84 4.65
N ARG A 70 -6.70 0.66 4.14
CA ARG A 70 -6.18 -0.67 3.78
C ARG A 70 -5.81 -1.48 5.03
N LEU A 71 -5.24 -0.85 6.05
CA LEU A 71 -4.90 -1.53 7.29
C LEU A 71 -6.14 -2.10 8.00
N ALA A 72 -7.24 -1.35 8.03
CA ALA A 72 -8.52 -1.79 8.60
C ALA A 72 -9.08 -3.04 7.87
N ASP A 73 -9.01 -3.06 6.54
CA ASP A 73 -9.41 -4.21 5.73
C ASP A 73 -8.56 -5.46 6.01
N HIS A 74 -7.24 -5.29 6.13
CA HIS A 74 -6.34 -6.38 6.53
C HIS A 74 -6.64 -6.91 7.94
N ASN A 75 -6.85 -6.01 8.91
CA ASN A 75 -7.17 -6.40 10.29
C ASN A 75 -8.51 -7.13 10.37
N ARG A 76 -9.52 -6.70 9.59
CA ARG A 76 -10.83 -7.36 9.50
C ARG A 76 -10.72 -8.76 8.92
N ARG A 77 -9.92 -8.96 7.86
CA ARG A 77 -9.68 -10.28 7.27
C ARG A 77 -8.94 -11.21 8.24
N ARG A 78 -7.97 -10.70 9.00
CA ARG A 78 -7.27 -11.47 10.04
C ARG A 78 -8.17 -11.87 11.22
N ARG A 79 -9.13 -11.02 11.59
CA ARG A 79 -10.09 -11.30 12.68
C ARG A 79 -11.24 -12.23 12.29
N LYS A 80 -11.43 -12.51 11.00
CA LYS A 80 -12.43 -13.50 10.57
C LYS A 80 -11.90 -14.88 11.01
N PRO A 81 -12.62 -15.67 11.83
CA PRO A 81 -12.27 -17.07 12.00
C PRO A 81 -12.26 -17.69 10.60
N GLN A 82 -11.19 -18.43 10.29
CA GLN A 82 -11.12 -19.15 9.03
C GLN A 82 -12.39 -19.98 8.91
N PRO A 83 -13.11 -19.99 7.77
CA PRO A 83 -14.16 -20.96 7.59
C PRO A 83 -13.49 -22.32 7.75
N VAL A 84 -13.84 -23.03 8.82
CA VAL A 84 -13.50 -24.43 8.96
C VAL A 84 -14.01 -25.09 7.69
N VAL A 85 -13.07 -25.48 6.82
CA VAL A 85 -13.43 -26.27 5.65
C VAL A 85 -14.11 -27.50 6.21
N SER A 86 -15.39 -27.64 5.87
CA SER A 86 -16.25 -28.73 6.27
C SER A 86 -15.67 -30.02 5.69
N SER A 87 -14.77 -30.67 6.41
CA SER A 87 -14.48 -32.08 6.19
C SER A 87 -15.62 -32.86 6.81
N ALA A 88 -16.61 -33.17 5.97
CA ALA A 88 -17.56 -34.22 6.21
C ALA A 88 -16.78 -35.51 6.53
N ALA A 89 -16.79 -35.93 7.79
CA ALA A 89 -16.44 -37.28 8.19
C ALA A 89 -17.70 -37.91 8.78
N VAL A 90 -18.20 -38.86 8.00
CA VAL A 90 -19.35 -39.75 8.18
C VAL A 90 -19.44 -40.31 9.61
N PRO A 91 -20.60 -40.32 10.28
CA PRO A 91 -20.80 -41.14 11.47
C PRO A 91 -20.92 -42.61 11.04
N LYS A 92 -20.04 -43.49 11.52
CA LYS A 92 -20.29 -44.94 11.52
C LYS A 92 -20.67 -45.34 12.95
N GLU A 93 -21.85 -45.92 13.07
CA GLU A 93 -22.37 -46.64 14.24
C GLU A 93 -21.71 -48.05 14.37
N GLU A 94 -22.03 -48.75 15.48
CA GLU A 94 -21.64 -50.13 15.92
C GLU A 94 -20.20 -50.31 16.45
N GLU A 95 -19.88 -51.16 17.43
CA GLU A 95 -20.56 -52.01 18.43
C GLU A 95 -19.42 -52.56 19.32
N GLY A 96 -19.69 -52.85 20.60
CA GLY A 96 -18.74 -53.53 21.49
C GLY A 96 -19.04 -53.28 22.96
#